data_AF-A0A2L0D049-F1
#
_entry.id   AF-A0A2L0D049-F1
#
_cell.length_a   1.000
_cell.length_b   1.000
_cell.length_c   1.000
_cell.angle_alpha   90.00
_cell.angle_beta   90.00
_cell.angle_gamma   90.00
#
_symmetry.space_group_name_H-M   'P 1'
#
loop_
_entity.id
_entity.type
_entity.pdbx_description
1 polymer ?
#
loop_
_entity_poly.entity_id
_entity_poly.type
_entity_poly.pdbx_seq_one_letter_code
_entity_poly.pdbx_strand_id
1 'polypeptide(L)'
;CYGGTAALFNAISWVESSAWNGRYALVVAGDIAIYAKGPARPTGGAGAVAILVGPNAPLVFDRGVRATYVKHVYDFYKPDLTSEYPVVDGKLSVKCYLEAVDHCYQLYGKNVAKKSKVAVNVNYFDGILFHS
;
A
#
# COMPACT_ATOMS: atom_id res chain seq x y z
N CYS A 1 4.07 -3.58 -5.92
CA CYS A 1 3.31 -2.38 -5.51
C CYS A 1 3.27 -2.11 -4.00
N TYR A 2 3.07 -3.10 -3.11
CA TYR A 2 2.96 -2.84 -1.64
C TYR A 2 4.28 -2.45 -0.93
N GLY A 3 5.45 -2.70 -1.53
CA GLY A 3 6.75 -2.49 -0.88
C GLY A 3 6.99 -1.07 -0.36
N GLY A 4 6.54 -0.04 -1.08
CA GLY A 4 6.63 1.35 -0.63
C GLY A 4 5.84 1.61 0.65
N THR A 5 4.62 1.08 0.74
CA THR A 5 3.78 1.16 1.95
C THR A 5 4.40 0.41 3.12
N ALA A 6 4.99 -0.76 2.88
CA ALA A 6 5.70 -1.52 3.92
C ALA A 6 6.91 -0.74 4.47
N ALA A 7 7.72 -0.15 3.59
CA ALA A 7 8.85 0.68 3.98
C ALA A 7 8.40 1.94 4.76
N LEU A 8 7.29 2.56 4.36
CA LEU A 8 6.70 3.70 5.07
C LEU A 8 6.25 3.32 6.48
N PHE A 9 5.61 2.17 6.66
CA PHE A 9 5.25 1.69 7.99
C PHE A 9 6.46 1.38 8.85
N ASN A 10 7.50 0.78 8.30
CA ASN A 10 8.75 0.54 9.03
C ASN A 10 9.40 1.86 9.47
N ALA A 11 9.41 2.88 8.61
CA ALA A 11 9.94 4.19 8.93
C ALA A 11 9.16 4.87 10.07
N ILE A 12 7.83 4.84 10.02
CA ILE A 12 6.98 5.37 11.09
C ILE A 12 7.26 4.63 12.41
N SER A 13 7.27 3.30 12.38
CA SER A 13 7.57 2.51 13.58
C SER A 13 8.97 2.75 14.12
N TRP A 14 9.97 2.98 13.26
CA TRP A 14 11.31 3.36 13.70
C TRP A 14 11.33 4.74 14.37
N VAL A 15 10.69 5.75 13.77
CA VAL A 15 10.58 7.10 14.36
C VAL A 15 9.86 7.07 15.71
N GLU A 16 8.87 6.18 15.88
CA GLU A 16 8.14 6.01 17.15
C GLU A 16 8.84 5.10 18.17
N SER A 17 9.96 4.47 17.81
CA SER A 17 10.65 3.51 18.66
C SER A 17 11.66 4.15 19.62
N SER A 18 12.07 3.38 20.63
CA SER A 18 13.19 3.75 21.51
C SER A 18 14.55 3.79 20.81
N ALA A 19 14.66 3.25 19.59
CA ALA A 19 15.87 3.27 18.78
C ALA A 19 15.97 4.53 17.90
N TRP A 20 14.96 5.40 17.92
CA TRP A 20 14.98 6.65 17.18
C TRP A 20 16.05 7.59 17.74
N ASN A 21 16.83 8.20 16.85
CA ASN A 21 17.93 9.09 17.22
C ASN A 21 17.71 10.55 16.80
N GLY A 22 16.45 10.96 16.64
CA GLY A 22 16.09 12.34 16.31
C GLY A 22 16.19 12.70 14.82
N ARG A 23 16.75 11.83 13.97
CA ARG A 23 16.88 12.08 12.52
C ARG A 23 15.62 11.67 11.75
N TYR A 24 15.40 12.28 10.60
CA TYR A 24 14.34 11.85 9.69
C TYR A 24 14.62 10.44 9.12
N ALA A 25 13.54 9.71 8.85
CA ALA A 25 13.59 8.56 7.96
C ALA A 25 13.26 9.01 6.53
N LEU A 26 13.93 8.42 5.54
CA LEU A 26 13.66 8.64 4.13
C LEU A 26 13.19 7.34 3.51
N VAL A 27 11.98 7.35 2.95
CA VAL A 27 11.38 6.21 2.25
C VAL A 27 11.40 6.51 0.76
N VAL A 28 11.88 5.56 -0.04
CA VAL A 28 11.85 5.65 -1.49
C VAL A 28 11.04 4.50 -2.05
N ALA A 29 10.00 4.81 -2.80
CA ALA A 29 9.22 3.86 -3.57
C ALA A 29 9.45 4.14 -5.05
N GLY A 30 10.06 3.21 -5.76
CA GLY A 30 10.34 3.33 -7.19
C GLY A 30 10.15 2.00 -7.88
N ASP A 31 9.67 2.04 -9.12
CA ASP A 31 9.41 0.85 -9.91
C ASP A 31 9.46 1.15 -11.41
N ILE A 32 9.73 0.11 -12.20
CA ILE A 32 9.62 0.11 -13.66
C ILE A 32 8.68 -1.04 -14.03
N ALA A 33 7.44 -0.71 -14.34
CA ALA A 33 6.41 -1.64 -14.74
C ALA A 33 6.47 -1.89 -16.25
N ILE A 34 7.02 -3.04 -16.63
CA ILE A 34 7.14 -3.48 -18.02
C ILE A 34 6.48 -4.84 -18.24
N TYR A 35 5.91 -4.99 -19.44
CA TYR A 35 5.08 -6.13 -19.81
C TYR A 35 5.43 -6.62 -21.21
N ALA A 36 5.28 -7.93 -21.40
CA ALA A 36 5.49 -8.58 -22.69
C ALA A 36 4.48 -8.07 -23.74
N LYS A 37 4.59 -8.54 -24.98
CA LYS A 37 3.59 -8.22 -26.02
C LYS A 37 2.24 -8.78 -25.59
N GLY A 38 1.21 -7.94 -25.57
CA GLY A 38 -0.13 -8.34 -25.17
C GLY A 38 -0.93 -7.20 -24.56
N PRO A 39 -2.14 -7.48 -24.04
CA PRO A 39 -3.07 -6.47 -23.54
C PRO A 39 -2.58 -5.74 -22.28
N ALA A 40 -1.62 -6.29 -21.53
CA ALA A 40 -1.02 -5.62 -20.38
C ALA A 40 0.06 -4.58 -20.75
N ARG A 41 0.57 -4.58 -21.99
CA ARG A 41 1.63 -3.65 -22.40
C ARG A 41 1.29 -2.16 -22.20
N PRO A 42 0.06 -1.70 -22.54
CA PRO A 42 -0.31 -0.29 -22.34
C PRO A 42 -0.44 0.12 -20.87
N THR A 43 -0.45 -0.83 -19.92
CA THR A 43 -0.57 -0.53 -18.48
C THR A 43 0.79 -0.45 -17.78
N GLY A 44 1.88 -0.33 -18.54
CA GLY A 44 3.23 -0.10 -18.02
C GLY A 44 3.44 1.35 -17.55
N GLY A 45 4.60 1.59 -16.96
CA GLY A 45 4.98 2.91 -16.45
C GLY A 45 6.27 2.85 -15.65
N ALA A 46 6.82 4.01 -15.32
CA ALA A 46 7.99 4.11 -14.45
C ALA A 46 7.90 5.38 -13.61
N GLY A 47 8.38 5.31 -12.37
CA GLY A 47 8.37 6.45 -11.47
C GLY A 47 9.05 6.16 -10.14
N ALA A 48 9.37 7.23 -9.42
CA ALA A 48 9.89 7.16 -8.07
C ALA A 48 9.33 8.29 -7.21
N VAL A 49 9.05 7.99 -5.95
CA VAL A 49 8.58 8.94 -4.93
C VAL A 49 9.46 8.80 -3.69
N ALA A 50 9.93 9.93 -3.18
CA ALA A 50 10.66 10.02 -1.92
C ALA A 50 9.78 10.68 -0.85
N ILE A 51 9.66 10.05 0.32
CA ILE A 51 8.83 10.49 1.43
C ILE A 51 9.72 10.69 2.65
N LEU A 52 9.80 11.92 3.15
CA LEU A 52 10.51 12.24 4.39
C LEU A 52 9.56 12.06 5.58
N VAL A 53 9.98 11.30 6.59
CA VAL A 53 9.17 10.93 7.75
C VAL A 53 9.82 11.46 9.04
N GLY A 54 9.03 12.15 9.85
CA GLY A 54 9.46 12.72 11.13
C GLY A 54 8.29 13.25 11.97
N PRO A 55 8.58 13.77 13.18
CA PRO A 55 7.56 14.37 14.04
C PRO A 55 7.03 15.69 13.47
N ASN A 56 5.86 16.13 13.96
CA ASN A 56 5.22 17.41 13.58
C ASN A 56 4.94 17.53 12.07
N ALA A 57 4.65 16.40 11.42
CA ALA A 57 4.36 16.36 9.99
C ALA A 57 3.02 17.05 9.65
N PRO A 58 2.89 17.69 8.48
CA PRO A 58 1.62 18.24 8.01
C PRO A 58 0.62 17.15 7.59
N LEU A 59 1.12 15.98 7.22
CA LEU A 59 0.32 14.78 6.93
C LEU A 59 0.60 13.74 8.02
N VAL A 60 -0.35 13.59 8.94
CA VAL A 60 -0.21 12.74 10.12
C VAL A 60 -0.91 11.41 9.90
N PHE A 61 -0.26 10.31 10.28
CA PHE A 61 -0.88 8.99 10.27
C PHE A 61 -1.82 8.81 11.47
N ASP A 62 -3.05 8.37 11.20
CA ASP A 62 -3.98 7.98 12.25
C ASP A 62 -3.54 6.69 12.95
N ARG A 63 -3.06 6.84 14.18
CA ARG A 63 -2.55 5.72 14.97
C ARG A 63 -3.66 4.71 15.29
N GLY A 64 -3.37 3.43 15.12
CA GLY A 64 -4.23 2.33 15.59
C GLY A 64 -5.51 2.08 14.77
N VAL A 65 -5.71 2.76 13.64
CA VAL A 65 -6.88 2.51 12.76
C VAL A 65 -6.51 1.79 11.45
N ARG A 66 -5.22 1.66 11.13
CA ARG A 66 -4.71 0.91 9.96
C ARG A 66 -5.27 -0.51 9.92
N ALA A 67 -5.60 -0.97 8.72
CA ALA A 67 -5.96 -2.35 8.44
C ALA A 67 -5.02 -2.98 7.39
N THR A 68 -4.86 -4.29 7.44
CA THR A 68 -4.02 -5.05 6.51
C THR A 68 -4.67 -6.38 6.21
N TYR A 69 -4.69 -6.76 4.93
CA TYR A 69 -5.13 -8.05 4.45
C TYR A 69 -4.02 -8.65 3.59
N VAL A 70 -3.65 -9.90 3.88
CA VAL A 70 -2.62 -10.64 3.15
C VAL A 70 -3.16 -12.04 2.88
N LYS A 71 -3.01 -12.50 1.64
CA LYS A 71 -3.50 -13.79 1.17
C LYS A 71 -2.46 -14.42 0.25
N HIS A 72 -2.27 -15.73 0.39
CA HIS A 72 -1.52 -16.49 -0.59
C HIS A 72 -2.36 -16.67 -1.87
N VAL A 73 -1.86 -16.17 -2.99
CA VAL A 73 -2.51 -16.24 -4.29
C VAL A 73 -1.47 -16.06 -5.40
N TYR A 74 -1.79 -16.52 -6.60
CA TYR A 74 -0.95 -16.42 -7.81
C TYR A 74 -1.66 -15.60 -8.89
N ASP A 75 -2.10 -14.40 -8.54
CA ASP A 75 -2.77 -13.47 -9.46
C ASP A 75 -1.78 -12.71 -10.34
N PHE A 76 -0.69 -12.22 -9.75
CA PHE A 76 0.41 -11.54 -10.42
C PHE A 76 1.74 -11.86 -9.74
N TYR A 77 2.69 -12.43 -10.47
CA TYR A 77 3.99 -12.80 -9.91
C TYR A 77 5.09 -12.91 -10.99
N LYS A 78 6.35 -12.89 -10.56
CA LYS A 78 7.54 -12.97 -11.44
C LYS A 78 8.37 -14.22 -11.11
N PRO A 79 7.95 -15.42 -11.57
CA PRO A 79 8.63 -16.66 -11.24
C PRO A 79 9.89 -16.91 -12.09
N ASP A 80 9.94 -16.34 -13.29
CA ASP A 80 11.06 -16.48 -14.22
C ASP A 80 12.14 -15.44 -13.90
N LEU A 81 13.26 -15.91 -13.35
CA LEU A 81 14.38 -15.04 -12.96
C LEU A 81 15.19 -14.52 -14.15
N THR A 82 14.94 -15.03 -15.37
CA THR A 82 15.63 -14.61 -16.59
C THR A 82 14.86 -13.53 -17.37
N SER A 83 13.65 -13.20 -16.92
CA SER A 83 12.73 -12.28 -17.60
C SER A 83 12.22 -11.20 -16.66
N GLU A 84 12.07 -9.97 -17.17
CA GLU A 84 11.48 -8.88 -16.39
C GLU A 84 9.94 -8.93 -16.36
N TYR A 85 9.33 -9.75 -17.23
CA TYR A 85 7.90 -9.81 -17.45
C TYR A 85 7.18 -10.70 -16.43
N PRO A 86 6.02 -10.28 -15.92
CA PRO A 86 5.24 -11.07 -14.98
C PRO A 86 4.41 -12.15 -15.68
N VAL A 87 4.06 -13.19 -14.90
CA VAL A 87 2.93 -14.07 -15.16
C VAL A 87 1.70 -13.42 -14.52
N VAL A 88 0.62 -13.27 -15.30
CA VAL A 88 -0.57 -12.51 -14.88
C VAL A 88 -1.84 -13.30 -15.21
N ASP A 89 -2.67 -13.54 -14.20
CA ASP A 89 -4.08 -13.87 -14.35
C ASP A 89 -4.89 -12.59 -14.09
N GLY A 90 -5.27 -11.89 -15.16
CA GLY A 90 -5.94 -10.59 -15.05
C GLY A 90 -7.32 -10.67 -14.37
N LYS A 91 -8.07 -11.75 -14.59
CA LYS A 91 -9.40 -11.93 -13.97
C LYS A 91 -9.25 -12.19 -12.48
N LEU A 92 -8.29 -13.02 -12.09
CA LEU A 92 -7.98 -13.28 -10.69
C LEU A 92 -7.45 -12.02 -10.00
N SER A 93 -6.57 -11.27 -10.66
CA SER A 93 -5.98 -10.01 -10.13
C SER A 93 -7.05 -9.00 -9.74
N VAL A 94 -8.03 -8.75 -10.61
CA VAL A 94 -9.15 -7.84 -10.31
C VAL A 94 -9.97 -8.34 -9.12
N LYS A 95 -10.27 -9.65 -9.09
CA LYS A 95 -11.03 -10.26 -7.98
C LYS A 95 -10.28 -10.11 -6.65
N CYS A 96 -8.99 -10.41 -6.63
CA CYS A 96 -8.14 -10.35 -5.43
C CYS A 96 -7.97 -8.91 -4.93
N TYR A 97 -7.84 -7.94 -5.84
CA TYR A 97 -7.78 -6.53 -5.47
C TYR A 97 -9.07 -6.06 -4.79
N LEU A 98 -10.24 -6.36 -5.37
CA LEU A 98 -11.53 -5.98 -4.77
C LEU A 98 -11.78 -6.68 -3.43
N GLU A 99 -11.45 -7.97 -3.32
CA GLU A 99 -11.49 -8.72 -2.06
C GLU A 99 -10.61 -8.07 -0.98
N ALA A 100 -9.39 -7.64 -1.35
CA ALA A 100 -8.48 -6.98 -0.43
C ALA A 100 -8.98 -5.59 0.00
N VAL A 101 -9.58 -4.80 -0.91
CA VAL A 101 -10.20 -3.51 -0.61
C VAL A 101 -11.35 -3.69 0.37
N ASP A 102 -12.25 -4.65 0.12
CA ASP A 102 -13.39 -4.94 1.00
C ASP A 102 -12.93 -5.33 2.41
N HIS A 103 -11.98 -6.25 2.52
CA HIS A 103 -11.46 -6.68 3.81
C HIS A 103 -10.75 -5.56 4.55
N CYS A 104 -9.88 -4.80 3.88
CA CYS A 104 -9.18 -3.67 4.48
C CYS A 104 -10.15 -2.58 4.95
N TYR A 105 -11.17 -2.26 4.16
CA TYR A 105 -12.16 -1.25 4.49
C TYR A 105 -13.02 -1.67 5.71
N GLN A 106 -13.49 -2.90 5.74
CA GLN A 106 -14.26 -3.43 6.87
C GLN A 106 -13.43 -3.46 8.16
N LEU A 107 -12.16 -3.87 8.09
CA LEU A 107 -11.25 -3.87 9.23
C LEU A 107 -10.93 -2.44 9.70
N TYR A 108 -10.70 -1.50 8.77
CA TYR A 108 -10.50 -0.09 9.10
C TYR A 108 -11.70 0.47 9.85
N GLY A 109 -12.92 0.26 9.32
CA GLY A 109 -14.16 0.69 9.96
C GLY A 109 -14.33 0.11 11.38
N LYS A 110 -13.98 -1.17 11.58
CA LYS A 110 -13.97 -1.78 12.92
C LYS A 110 -12.96 -1.12 13.87
N ASN A 111 -11.76 -0.82 13.38
CA ASN A 111 -10.73 -0.18 14.20
C ASN A 111 -11.10 1.27 14.57
N VAL A 112 -11.66 2.03 13.63
CA VAL A 112 -12.18 3.38 13.90
C VAL A 112 -13.32 3.31 14.91
N ALA A 113 -14.33 2.46 14.69
CA ALA A 113 -15.45 2.30 15.62
C ALA A 113 -14.99 1.89 17.03
N LYS A 114 -13.95 1.04 17.13
CA LYS A 114 -13.36 0.68 18.42
C LYS A 114 -12.69 1.87 19.11
N LYS A 115 -11.99 2.73 18.36
CA LYS A 115 -11.20 3.86 18.89
C LYS A 115 -12.04 5.10 19.20
N SER A 116 -12.97 5.48 18.32
CA SER A 116 -13.70 6.75 18.38
C SER A 116 -15.23 6.61 18.48
N LYS A 117 -15.77 5.38 18.46
CA LYS A 117 -17.22 5.10 18.44
C LYS A 117 -17.96 5.70 17.24
N VAL A 118 -17.23 6.05 16.17
CA VAL A 118 -17.77 6.54 14.90
C VAL A 118 -17.92 5.40 13.91
N ALA A 119 -19.07 5.34 13.22
CA ALA A 119 -19.26 4.44 12.09
C ALA A 119 -18.68 5.05 10.81
N VAL A 120 -17.86 4.28 10.09
CA VAL A 120 -17.22 4.73 8.84
C VAL A 120 -18.11 4.39 7.65
N ASN A 121 -18.35 5.38 6.79
CA ASN A 121 -18.88 5.23 5.45
C ASN A 121 -18.05 6.09 4.48
N VAL A 122 -18.40 6.14 3.19
CA VAL A 122 -17.64 6.92 2.21
C VAL A 122 -17.60 8.43 2.50
N ASN A 123 -18.61 8.98 3.18
CA ASN A 123 -18.67 10.39 3.55
C ASN A 123 -17.81 10.72 4.77
N TYR A 124 -17.19 9.71 5.41
CA TYR A 124 -16.22 9.91 6.49
C TYR A 124 -14.91 10.53 5.99
N PHE A 125 -14.60 10.39 4.69
CA PHE A 125 -13.34 10.83 4.11
C PHE A 125 -13.53 12.06 3.22
N ASP A 126 -12.66 13.06 3.37
CA ASP A 126 -12.56 14.18 2.43
C ASP A 126 -11.94 13.75 1.09
N GLY A 127 -11.13 12.70 1.10
CA GLY A 127 -10.49 12.13 -0.08
C GLY A 127 -10.09 10.67 0.14
N ILE A 128 -10.17 9.88 -0.93
CA ILE A 128 -9.81 8.46 -0.93
C ILE A 128 -8.79 8.21 -2.04
N LEU A 129 -7.61 7.74 -1.64
CA LEU A 129 -6.50 7.46 -2.54
C LEU A 129 -6.32 5.95 -2.71
N PHE A 130 -6.02 5.52 -3.93
CA PHE A 130 -5.83 4.12 -4.30
C PHE A 130 -4.49 3.91 -5.00
N HIS A 131 -4.03 2.66 -5.01
CA HIS A 131 -3.05 2.26 -6.01
C HIS A 131 -3.70 2.27 -7.39
N SER A 132 -3.11 3.05 -8.30
CA SER A 132 -3.47 3.18 -9.72
C SER A 132 -2.44 2.52 -10.62
#